data_AF-A0A5D2MHT8-F1
#
_entry.id   AF-A0A5D2MHT8-F1
#
_cell.length_a   1.000
_cell.length_b   1.000
_cell.length_c   1.000
_cell.angle_alpha   90.00
_cell.angle_beta   90.00
_cell.angle_gamma   90.00
#
_symmetry.space_group_name_H-M   'P 1'
#
loop_
_entity.id
_entity.type
_entity.pdbx_description
1 polymer ?
#
loop_
_entity_poly.entity_id
_entity_poly.type
_entity_poly.pdbx_seq_one_letter_code
_entity_poly.pdbx_strand_id
1 'polypeptide(L)'
;MAQAQQTRESSALSSCEAYFEKVNSRKKLPQPLQETLTTAFARIPVSSFPQVPAGKVIEIQADTTVADAVKVLSDCNILSAPVINPDAATSMNWRERYLGIIDYSAIVLWVLETAEVAAVALSASTATAVGLGAGAVGALGALAVSVTGPAAVAGLTVAAVGAAVAGGVAADQASGGDAPAAADNLGKEFYKVILQEEPFKSTTVKSIVKSYRWAPFIPVATDSSMLSVLLLLSKYRLRNVPVIEPGNPEIKNYITQSAVVGGLEGCKGRDWFDCIAARPISDMGLPFMSSNEVISIQNDDLVLEAFKRMRDNHVGGLPVVEGPSKKIVGNVSIRDIRHLLLKPELFSNFRQLTVEDFISTVVSTGQEIGRVTTPITCKVDSTLGSVIQSLATKRVHRIYIVDENEVTGVITLRDVISCFIFEPPNFFDNYFGFSVKEMLNK
;
A
#
# COMPACT_ATOMS: atom_id res chain seq x y z
N MET A 1 -14.23 -11.43 19.09
CA MET A 1 -13.67 -10.73 17.91
C MET A 1 -14.55 -9.57 17.47
N ALA A 2 -15.80 -9.79 17.06
CA ALA A 2 -16.69 -8.75 16.48
C ALA A 2 -16.65 -7.36 17.17
N GLN A 3 -16.80 -7.27 18.50
CA GLN A 3 -16.73 -5.98 19.22
C GLN A 3 -15.42 -5.21 18.97
N ALA A 4 -14.26 -5.87 18.96
CA ALA A 4 -12.98 -5.21 18.73
C ALA A 4 -12.85 -4.65 17.30
N GLN A 5 -13.47 -5.33 16.33
CA GLN A 5 -13.51 -4.88 14.94
C GLN A 5 -14.43 -3.65 14.79
N GLN A 6 -15.65 -3.74 15.30
CA GLN A 6 -16.64 -2.66 15.28
C GLN A 6 -16.14 -1.38 16.00
N THR A 7 -15.37 -1.52 17.09
CA THR A 7 -14.71 -0.38 17.76
C THR A 7 -13.62 0.27 16.89
N ARG A 8 -12.87 -0.53 16.13
CA ARG A 8 -11.79 -0.05 15.23
C ARG A 8 -12.35 0.69 14.01
N GLU A 9 -13.49 0.25 13.50
CA GLU A 9 -14.16 0.84 12.33
C GLU A 9 -14.79 2.20 12.66
N SER A 10 -15.48 2.30 13.79
CA SER A 10 -16.02 3.57 14.32
C SER A 10 -14.92 4.63 14.52
N SER A 11 -13.74 4.24 15.02
CA SER A 11 -12.62 5.18 15.18
C SER A 11 -12.00 5.61 13.85
N ALA A 12 -12.01 4.75 12.82
CA ALA A 12 -11.53 5.08 11.48
C ALA A 12 -12.44 6.13 10.79
N LEU A 13 -13.76 5.98 10.91
CA LEU A 13 -14.74 6.98 10.46
C LEU A 13 -14.54 8.33 11.13
N SER A 14 -14.43 8.35 12.47
CA SER A 14 -14.17 9.57 13.25
C SER A 14 -12.85 10.25 12.81
N SER A 15 -11.80 9.47 12.55
CA SER A 15 -10.54 9.97 12.01
C SER A 15 -10.67 10.59 10.61
N CYS A 16 -11.53 10.05 9.75
CA CYS A 16 -11.81 10.59 8.42
C CYS A 16 -12.54 11.94 8.50
N GLU A 17 -13.59 12.04 9.33
CA GLU A 17 -14.35 13.28 9.53
C GLU A 17 -13.48 14.37 10.17
N ALA A 18 -12.76 14.07 11.25
CA ALA A 18 -11.87 15.03 11.90
C ALA A 18 -10.73 15.55 10.99
N TYR A 19 -10.21 14.71 10.09
CA TYR A 19 -9.26 15.14 9.06
C TYR A 19 -9.90 16.05 8.02
N PHE A 20 -11.09 15.72 7.51
CA PHE A 20 -11.74 16.53 6.48
C PHE A 20 -12.19 17.90 7.01
N GLU A 21 -12.61 17.98 8.28
CA GLU A 21 -12.83 19.27 8.96
C GLU A 21 -11.53 20.05 9.20
N LYS A 22 -10.41 19.39 9.55
CA LYS A 22 -9.07 20.02 9.60
C LYS A 22 -8.63 20.54 8.22
N VAL A 23 -9.07 19.92 7.13
CA VAL A 23 -8.86 20.42 5.75
C VAL A 23 -9.71 21.66 5.50
N ASN A 24 -11.04 21.53 5.64
CA ASN A 24 -12.00 22.59 5.31
C ASN A 24 -11.73 23.88 6.11
N SER A 25 -11.46 23.77 7.41
CA SER A 25 -11.16 24.90 8.29
C SER A 25 -9.83 25.62 8.01
N ARG A 26 -8.86 24.96 7.35
CA ARG A 26 -7.57 25.58 6.96
C ARG A 26 -7.58 26.21 5.57
N LYS A 27 -8.62 25.95 4.76
CA LYS A 27 -8.67 26.21 3.32
C LYS A 27 -9.22 27.62 3.04
N LYS A 28 -8.33 28.56 2.69
CA LYS A 28 -8.63 29.99 2.44
C LYS A 28 -9.26 30.26 1.06
N LEU A 29 -10.11 29.35 0.56
CA LEU A 29 -10.90 29.58 -0.65
C LEU A 29 -12.26 30.23 -0.31
N PRO A 30 -12.69 31.27 -1.05
CA PRO A 30 -14.04 31.82 -0.90
C PRO A 30 -15.11 30.74 -1.04
N GLN A 31 -16.04 30.66 -0.08
CA GLN A 31 -17.10 29.66 -0.05
C GLN A 31 -17.89 29.54 -1.39
N PRO A 32 -18.32 30.64 -2.06
CA PRO A 32 -19.03 30.53 -3.33
C PRO A 32 -18.23 29.86 -4.47
N LEU A 33 -16.89 29.96 -4.45
CA LEU A 33 -16.02 29.24 -5.39
C LEU A 33 -16.04 27.74 -5.08
N GLN A 34 -15.97 27.36 -3.81
CA GLN A 34 -16.04 25.94 -3.39
C GLN A 34 -17.41 25.31 -3.72
N GLU A 35 -18.50 26.05 -3.50
CA GLU A 35 -19.87 25.71 -3.88
C GLU A 35 -20.01 25.51 -5.40
N THR A 36 -19.47 26.44 -6.19
CA THR A 36 -19.48 26.35 -7.66
C THR A 36 -18.73 25.12 -8.18
N LEU A 37 -17.51 24.87 -7.67
CA LEU A 37 -16.69 23.72 -8.06
C LEU A 37 -17.34 22.39 -7.70
N THR A 38 -17.85 22.28 -6.46
CA THR A 38 -18.52 21.08 -5.97
C THR A 38 -19.81 20.81 -6.76
N THR A 39 -20.58 21.85 -7.10
CA THR A 39 -21.74 21.76 -7.99
C THR A 39 -21.36 21.33 -9.42
N ALA A 40 -20.19 21.73 -9.92
CA ALA A 40 -19.69 21.29 -11.22
C ALA A 40 -19.31 19.78 -11.19
N PHE A 41 -18.54 19.34 -10.20
CA PHE A 41 -18.18 17.91 -10.05
C PHE A 41 -19.39 17.01 -9.77
N ALA A 42 -20.45 17.54 -9.15
CA ALA A 42 -21.73 16.83 -8.96
C ALA A 42 -22.47 16.57 -10.29
N ARG A 43 -22.20 17.36 -11.34
CA ARG A 43 -22.85 17.27 -12.66
C ARG A 43 -22.06 16.51 -13.72
N ILE A 44 -20.78 16.21 -13.48
CA ILE A 44 -19.95 15.41 -14.39
C ILE A 44 -20.17 13.93 -14.06
N PRO A 45 -20.71 13.10 -14.97
CA PRO A 45 -20.88 11.68 -14.72
C PRO A 45 -19.55 10.93 -14.83
N VAL A 46 -19.38 9.85 -14.07
CA VAL A 46 -18.18 9.01 -14.01
C VAL A 46 -17.79 8.38 -15.36
N SER A 47 -18.77 8.15 -16.23
CA SER A 47 -18.55 7.77 -17.64
C SER A 47 -17.72 8.76 -18.46
N SER A 48 -17.60 10.02 -18.01
CA SER A 48 -16.69 11.03 -18.58
C SER A 48 -15.22 10.75 -18.28
N PHE A 49 -14.92 9.89 -17.30
CA PHE A 49 -13.56 9.56 -16.90
C PHE A 49 -12.93 8.53 -17.86
N PRO A 50 -11.64 8.67 -18.24
CA PRO A 50 -10.97 7.71 -19.10
C PRO A 50 -11.07 6.26 -18.61
N GLN A 51 -11.26 5.34 -19.54
CA GLN A 51 -11.29 3.90 -19.24
C GLN A 51 -9.87 3.36 -18.96
N VAL A 52 -9.77 2.17 -18.34
CA VAL A 52 -8.47 1.51 -18.14
C VAL A 52 -7.76 1.26 -19.49
N PRO A 53 -6.43 1.45 -19.60
CA PRO A 53 -5.72 1.31 -20.88
C PRO A 53 -5.82 -0.07 -21.54
N ALA A 54 -6.08 -1.13 -20.76
CA ALA A 54 -6.27 -2.50 -21.24
C ALA A 54 -7.71 -2.80 -21.71
N GLY A 55 -8.63 -1.84 -21.68
CA GLY A 55 -10.04 -2.00 -22.06
C GLY A 55 -10.91 -2.79 -21.06
N LYS A 56 -10.32 -3.72 -20.29
CA LYS A 56 -10.93 -4.45 -19.17
C LYS A 56 -10.07 -4.30 -17.90
N VAL A 57 -10.71 -4.29 -16.73
CA VAL A 57 -10.04 -4.44 -15.43
C VAL A 57 -9.59 -5.89 -15.24
N ILE A 58 -8.34 -6.09 -14.83
CA ILE A 58 -7.74 -7.41 -14.59
C ILE A 58 -8.09 -7.85 -13.17
N GLU A 59 -8.61 -9.06 -13.05
CA GLU A 59 -9.22 -9.62 -11.83
C GLU A 59 -8.52 -10.94 -11.46
N ILE A 60 -8.42 -11.25 -10.16
CA ILE A 60 -7.79 -12.48 -9.65
C ILE A 60 -8.84 -13.30 -8.90
N GLN A 61 -8.86 -14.62 -9.08
CA GLN A 61 -9.80 -15.50 -8.35
C GLN A 61 -9.30 -15.74 -6.92
N ALA A 62 -10.20 -15.84 -5.95
CA ALA A 62 -9.81 -15.99 -4.54
C ALA A 62 -9.06 -17.30 -4.25
N ASP A 63 -9.31 -18.36 -5.02
CA ASP A 63 -8.63 -19.66 -4.94
C ASP A 63 -7.24 -19.69 -5.60
N THR A 64 -6.87 -18.65 -6.35
CA THR A 64 -5.52 -18.49 -6.94
C THR A 64 -4.47 -18.43 -5.82
N THR A 65 -3.31 -19.06 -6.03
CA THR A 65 -2.21 -19.03 -5.06
C THR A 65 -1.65 -17.61 -4.91
N VAL A 66 -1.02 -17.30 -3.77
CA VAL A 66 -0.34 -16.00 -3.60
C VAL A 66 0.83 -15.85 -4.59
N ALA A 67 1.51 -16.94 -4.94
CA ALA A 67 2.58 -16.93 -5.94
C ALA A 67 2.07 -16.59 -7.36
N ASP A 68 0.96 -17.20 -7.79
CA ASP A 68 0.33 -16.91 -9.07
C ASP A 68 -0.29 -15.50 -9.10
N ALA A 69 -0.80 -15.01 -7.96
CA ALA A 69 -1.26 -13.63 -7.85
C ALA A 69 -0.10 -12.61 -8.02
N VAL A 70 1.07 -12.86 -7.40
CA VAL A 70 2.29 -12.05 -7.64
C VAL A 70 2.67 -12.05 -9.12
N LYS A 71 2.58 -13.22 -9.77
CA LYS A 71 2.86 -13.37 -11.19
C LYS A 71 1.87 -12.58 -12.07
N VAL A 72 0.56 -12.71 -11.85
CA VAL A 72 -0.46 -11.94 -12.60
C VAL A 72 -0.27 -10.43 -12.45
N LEU A 73 0.04 -9.95 -11.23
CA LEU A 73 0.35 -8.54 -11.02
C LEU A 73 1.59 -8.09 -11.83
N SER A 74 2.62 -8.95 -11.89
CA SER A 74 3.88 -8.67 -12.60
C SER A 74 3.73 -8.71 -14.12
N ASP A 75 3.20 -9.81 -14.65
CA ASP A 75 3.06 -10.06 -16.10
C ASP A 75 2.12 -9.05 -16.76
N CYS A 76 1.11 -8.57 -16.02
CA CYS A 76 0.20 -7.51 -16.46
C CYS A 76 0.66 -6.09 -16.12
N ASN A 77 1.82 -5.91 -15.45
CA ASN A 77 2.37 -4.63 -14.99
C ASN A 77 1.37 -3.76 -14.19
N ILE A 78 0.63 -4.40 -13.26
CA ILE A 78 -0.35 -3.76 -12.38
C ILE A 78 0.07 -3.88 -10.91
N LEU A 79 -0.41 -2.96 -10.07
CA LEU A 79 -0.01 -2.89 -8.66
C LEU A 79 -0.99 -3.62 -7.72
N SER A 80 -2.22 -3.82 -8.19
CA SER A 80 -3.35 -4.35 -7.43
C SER A 80 -4.45 -4.84 -8.37
N ALA A 81 -5.19 -5.86 -7.96
CA ALA A 81 -6.36 -6.38 -8.70
C ALA A 81 -7.56 -6.62 -7.75
N PRO A 82 -8.81 -6.48 -8.22
CA PRO A 82 -9.99 -6.97 -7.51
C PRO A 82 -9.94 -8.49 -7.38
N VAL A 83 -10.44 -9.02 -6.25
CA VAL A 83 -10.48 -10.46 -5.95
C VAL A 83 -11.90 -10.98 -6.12
N ILE A 84 -12.12 -11.85 -7.11
CA ILE A 84 -13.41 -12.50 -7.36
C ILE A 84 -13.61 -13.65 -6.37
N ASN A 85 -14.82 -13.76 -5.84
CA ASN A 85 -15.30 -14.93 -5.11
C ASN A 85 -15.79 -16.01 -6.09
N PRO A 86 -15.11 -17.15 -6.25
CA PRO A 86 -15.53 -18.18 -7.21
C PRO A 86 -16.92 -18.73 -6.88
N ASP A 87 -17.25 -18.83 -5.59
CA ASP A 87 -18.54 -19.32 -5.07
C ASP A 87 -19.74 -18.44 -5.48
N ALA A 88 -19.50 -17.21 -5.94
CA ALA A 88 -20.51 -16.23 -6.30
C ALA A 88 -20.15 -15.42 -7.57
N ALA A 89 -19.31 -15.97 -8.45
CA ALA A 89 -18.83 -15.26 -9.64
C ALA A 89 -19.97 -14.79 -10.58
N THR A 90 -21.09 -15.52 -10.61
CA THR A 90 -22.30 -15.21 -11.38
C THR A 90 -23.32 -14.35 -10.62
N SER A 91 -23.06 -13.92 -9.39
CA SER A 91 -24.00 -13.11 -8.63
C SER A 91 -24.13 -11.70 -9.21
N MET A 92 -25.38 -11.24 -9.34
CA MET A 92 -25.72 -9.84 -9.66
C MET A 92 -25.45 -8.87 -8.51
N ASN A 93 -25.11 -9.36 -7.31
CA ASN A 93 -24.68 -8.54 -6.19
C ASN A 93 -23.14 -8.48 -6.14
N TRP A 94 -22.57 -7.32 -6.47
CA TRP A 94 -21.12 -7.11 -6.44
C TRP A 94 -20.48 -7.42 -5.06
N ARG A 95 -21.25 -7.30 -3.96
CA ARG A 95 -20.79 -7.61 -2.58
C ARG A 95 -20.52 -9.10 -2.35
N GLU A 96 -21.20 -9.97 -3.10
CA GLU A 96 -20.98 -11.41 -3.05
C GLU A 96 -19.87 -11.82 -4.03
N ARG A 97 -19.84 -11.17 -5.20
CA ARG A 97 -18.89 -11.43 -6.28
C ARG A 97 -17.46 -10.99 -5.98
N TYR A 98 -17.23 -9.91 -5.22
CA TYR A 98 -15.87 -9.40 -4.93
C TYR A 98 -15.54 -9.45 -3.43
N LEU A 99 -14.46 -10.13 -3.07
CA LEU A 99 -13.99 -10.27 -1.68
C LEU A 99 -13.16 -9.08 -1.18
N GLY A 100 -12.67 -8.24 -2.10
CA GLY A 100 -11.76 -7.14 -1.80
C GLY A 100 -10.78 -6.88 -2.94
N ILE A 101 -9.61 -6.36 -2.59
CA ILE A 101 -8.54 -5.96 -3.52
C ILE A 101 -7.23 -6.53 -2.98
N ILE A 102 -6.45 -7.21 -3.82
CA ILE A 102 -5.10 -7.64 -3.46
C ILE A 102 -4.07 -6.67 -4.05
N ASP A 103 -3.04 -6.29 -3.28
CA ASP A 103 -1.92 -5.46 -3.73
C ASP A 103 -0.58 -6.02 -3.25
N TYR A 104 0.53 -5.67 -3.93
CA TYR A 104 1.88 -6.15 -3.59
C TYR A 104 2.25 -5.98 -2.11
N SER A 105 1.79 -4.93 -1.45
CA SER A 105 2.12 -4.67 -0.05
C SER A 105 1.26 -5.45 0.93
N ALA A 106 0.03 -5.82 0.57
CA ALA A 106 -0.74 -6.82 1.32
C ALA A 106 -0.02 -8.18 1.28
N ILE A 107 0.49 -8.57 0.11
CA ILE A 107 1.26 -9.81 -0.07
C ILE A 107 2.56 -9.79 0.74
N VAL A 108 3.42 -8.76 0.59
CA VAL A 108 4.72 -8.76 1.28
C VAL A 108 4.58 -8.59 2.79
N LEU A 109 3.65 -7.76 3.28
CA LEU A 109 3.43 -7.64 4.73
C LEU A 109 2.97 -8.98 5.34
N TRP A 110 2.12 -9.74 4.64
CA TRP A 110 1.75 -11.09 5.06
C TRP A 110 2.94 -12.07 5.05
N VAL A 111 3.79 -12.04 4.01
CA VAL A 111 4.99 -12.90 3.95
C VAL A 111 5.95 -12.58 5.11
N LEU A 112 6.18 -11.30 5.39
CA LEU A 112 7.05 -10.86 6.50
C LEU A 112 6.48 -11.27 7.87
N GLU A 113 5.19 -11.03 8.12
CA GLU A 113 4.55 -11.38 9.39
C GLU A 113 4.52 -12.91 9.62
N THR A 114 4.30 -13.69 8.55
CA THR A 114 4.39 -15.16 8.60
C THR A 114 5.81 -15.64 8.90
N ALA A 115 6.84 -14.99 8.34
CA ALA A 115 8.23 -15.30 8.60
C ALA A 115 8.69 -14.89 10.02
N GLU A 116 8.18 -13.79 10.57
CA GLU A 116 8.39 -13.39 11.96
C GLU A 116 7.80 -14.42 12.93
N VAL A 117 6.54 -14.84 12.71
CA VAL A 117 5.87 -15.87 13.54
C VAL A 117 6.62 -17.21 13.49
N ALA A 118 7.11 -17.63 12.32
CA ALA A 118 7.92 -18.84 12.18
C ALA A 118 9.26 -18.74 12.95
N ALA A 119 9.95 -17.60 12.89
CA ALA A 119 11.18 -17.37 13.62
C ALA A 119 10.97 -17.38 15.16
N VAL A 120 9.86 -16.80 15.65
CA VAL A 120 9.50 -16.85 17.07
C VAL A 120 9.23 -18.28 17.53
N ALA A 121 8.50 -19.08 16.75
CA ALA A 121 8.23 -20.48 17.09
C ALA A 121 9.52 -21.34 17.18
N LEU A 122 10.50 -21.10 16.30
CA LEU A 122 11.83 -21.70 16.38
C LEU A 122 12.59 -21.28 17.65
N SER A 123 12.53 -20.00 18.04
CA SER A 123 13.17 -19.52 19.28
C SER A 123 12.54 -20.09 20.57
N ALA A 124 11.22 -20.27 20.58
CA ALA A 124 10.51 -20.84 21.74
C ALA A 124 10.80 -22.35 21.92
N SER A 125 10.81 -23.11 20.81
CA SER A 125 11.07 -24.55 20.83
C SER A 125 12.52 -24.89 21.20
N THR A 126 13.49 -24.11 20.70
CA THR A 126 14.90 -24.23 21.12
C THR A 126 15.10 -23.89 22.60
N ALA A 127 14.43 -22.87 23.14
CA ALA A 127 14.47 -22.56 24.58
C ALA A 127 13.96 -23.73 25.44
N THR A 128 12.89 -24.43 25.02
CA THR A 128 12.41 -25.63 25.74
C THR A 128 13.37 -26.83 25.66
N ALA A 129 14.20 -26.93 24.62
CA ALA A 129 15.21 -27.99 24.51
C ALA A 129 16.39 -27.77 25.46
N VAL A 130 16.84 -26.51 25.64
CA VAL A 130 17.96 -26.16 26.55
C VAL A 130 17.61 -26.37 28.03
N GLY A 131 16.32 -26.36 28.38
CA GLY A 131 15.84 -26.68 29.74
C GLY A 131 15.96 -28.16 30.14
N LEU A 132 16.28 -29.05 29.21
CA LEU A 132 16.51 -30.48 29.46
C LEU A 132 18.00 -30.78 29.25
N GLY A 133 18.65 -31.31 30.28
CA GLY A 133 20.12 -31.39 30.36
C GLY A 133 20.79 -32.15 29.21
N ALA A 134 21.99 -31.71 28.82
CA ALA A 134 22.77 -32.26 27.72
C ALA A 134 23.07 -33.77 27.91
N GLY A 135 22.24 -34.63 27.30
CA GLY A 135 22.29 -36.08 27.54
C GLY A 135 21.59 -36.96 26.50
N ALA A 136 21.30 -36.45 25.29
CA ALA A 136 20.65 -37.21 24.22
C ALA A 136 21.07 -36.73 22.82
N VAL A 137 22.33 -36.99 22.42
CA VAL A 137 22.78 -36.76 21.03
C VAL A 137 22.37 -37.94 20.15
N GLY A 138 21.17 -37.88 19.59
CA GLY A 138 20.66 -38.87 18.64
C GLY A 138 19.14 -38.91 18.56
N ALA A 139 18.61 -39.09 17.34
CA ALA A 139 17.18 -39.32 17.06
C ALA A 139 16.19 -38.19 17.49
N LEU A 140 16.34 -37.00 16.90
CA LEU A 140 15.24 -36.02 16.76
C LEU A 140 14.71 -35.99 15.31
N GLY A 141 14.32 -37.18 14.82
CA GLY A 141 13.58 -37.36 13.58
C GLY A 141 12.19 -37.95 13.87
N ALA A 142 11.15 -37.37 13.27
CA ALA A 142 9.77 -37.85 13.30
C ALA A 142 9.11 -38.03 14.68
N LEU A 143 8.73 -36.93 15.35
CA LEU A 143 7.56 -36.92 16.23
C LEU A 143 6.34 -36.42 15.44
N ALA A 144 5.67 -37.34 14.75
CA ALA A 144 4.43 -37.08 14.04
C ALA A 144 3.26 -36.95 15.04
N VAL A 145 3.03 -35.74 15.56
CA VAL A 145 1.90 -35.46 16.46
C VAL A 145 0.58 -35.51 15.66
N SER A 146 -0.13 -36.63 15.75
CA SER A 146 -1.33 -36.92 14.97
C SER A 146 -2.56 -36.14 15.47
N VAL A 147 -2.65 -34.86 15.11
CA VAL A 147 -3.81 -34.00 15.35
C VAL A 147 -4.37 -33.52 14.01
N THR A 148 -5.54 -34.04 13.63
CA THR A 148 -6.24 -33.66 12.40
C THR A 148 -6.86 -32.27 12.53
N GLY A 149 -6.09 -31.23 12.22
CA GLY A 149 -6.52 -29.84 12.22
C GLY A 149 -5.46 -28.89 11.64
N PRO A 150 -5.75 -27.58 11.50
CA PRO A 150 -4.86 -26.63 10.82
C PRO A 150 -3.44 -26.52 11.40
N ALA A 151 -3.25 -26.87 12.67
CA ALA A 151 -1.93 -26.89 13.32
C ALA A 151 -0.94 -27.91 12.74
N ALA A 152 -1.41 -28.97 12.07
CA ALA A 152 -0.53 -30.00 11.51
C ALA A 152 0.36 -29.48 10.36
N VAL A 153 -0.15 -28.53 9.56
CA VAL A 153 0.61 -27.92 8.45
C VAL A 153 1.83 -27.18 8.98
N ALA A 154 1.69 -26.50 10.12
CA ALA A 154 2.78 -25.76 10.76
C ALA A 154 3.93 -26.65 11.24
N GLY A 155 3.73 -27.97 11.41
CA GLY A 155 4.75 -28.90 11.89
C GLY A 155 5.73 -29.37 10.81
N LEU A 156 5.27 -29.57 9.57
CA LEU A 156 6.12 -29.98 8.45
C LEU A 156 6.93 -28.80 7.87
N THR A 157 6.41 -27.58 7.96
CA THR A 157 7.10 -26.36 7.50
C THR A 157 8.31 -25.97 8.36
N VAL A 158 8.38 -26.41 9.63
CA VAL A 158 9.47 -26.04 10.55
C VAL A 158 10.85 -26.48 10.04
N ALA A 159 10.94 -27.67 9.44
CA ALA A 159 12.23 -28.22 9.00
C ALA A 159 12.81 -27.49 7.78
N ALA A 160 12.00 -27.22 6.75
CA ALA A 160 12.45 -26.56 5.53
C ALA A 160 12.78 -25.08 5.76
N VAL A 161 11.86 -24.32 6.37
CA VAL A 161 12.09 -22.90 6.70
C VAL A 161 13.18 -22.76 7.77
N GLY A 162 13.20 -23.66 8.76
CA GLY A 162 14.24 -23.70 9.79
C GLY A 162 15.63 -23.94 9.20
N ALA A 163 15.81 -24.95 8.35
CA ALA A 163 17.10 -25.23 7.71
C ALA A 163 17.59 -24.10 6.80
N ALA A 164 16.69 -23.44 6.07
CA ALA A 164 17.04 -22.31 5.21
C ALA A 164 17.40 -21.03 5.98
N VAL A 165 16.81 -20.82 7.17
CA VAL A 165 17.12 -19.65 8.03
C VAL A 165 18.26 -19.94 9.02
N ALA A 166 18.53 -21.21 9.34
CA ALA A 166 19.61 -21.65 10.23
C ALA A 166 20.95 -21.89 9.51
N GLY A 167 21.26 -21.11 8.48
CA GLY A 167 22.58 -21.04 7.85
C GLY A 167 23.63 -20.43 8.78
N GLY A 168 23.95 -21.12 9.88
CA GLY A 168 24.79 -20.59 10.97
C GLY A 168 25.26 -21.59 12.03
N VAL A 169 24.77 -22.83 12.10
CA VAL A 169 25.27 -23.84 13.06
C VAL A 169 25.34 -25.26 12.45
N ALA A 170 26.29 -25.48 11.54
CA ALA A 170 26.66 -26.82 11.05
C ALA A 170 28.10 -26.86 10.49
N ALA A 171 29.05 -26.23 11.17
CA ALA A 171 30.45 -26.23 10.76
C ALA A 171 31.24 -27.35 11.45
N ASP A 172 31.51 -28.45 10.75
CA ASP A 172 32.80 -29.12 10.87
C ASP A 172 33.27 -29.70 9.51
N GLN A 173 34.57 -29.54 9.25
CA GLN A 173 35.38 -30.12 8.16
C GLN A 173 34.84 -30.09 6.71
N ALA A 174 35.09 -28.99 5.98
CA ALA A 174 35.71 -29.04 4.64
C ALA A 174 36.25 -27.68 4.13
N SER A 175 37.55 -27.64 3.85
CA SER A 175 38.32 -26.72 2.98
C SER A 175 37.68 -25.42 2.44
N GLY A 176 38.30 -24.29 2.85
CA GLY A 176 38.14 -22.91 2.36
C GLY A 176 37.57 -22.64 0.95
N GLY A 177 36.54 -21.80 0.95
CA GLY A 177 36.03 -21.00 -0.18
C GLY A 177 35.32 -19.76 0.38
N ASP A 178 35.21 -18.68 -0.39
CA ASP A 178 34.74 -17.38 0.11
C ASP A 178 33.27 -17.40 0.58
N ALA A 179 33.07 -17.35 1.89
CA ALA A 179 31.75 -17.38 2.52
C ALA A 179 30.74 -16.32 2.01
N PRO A 180 31.13 -15.07 1.69
CA PRO A 180 30.20 -14.11 1.08
C PRO A 180 29.62 -14.60 -0.26
N ALA A 181 30.45 -15.20 -1.11
CA ALA A 181 30.03 -15.68 -2.43
C ALA A 181 29.08 -16.90 -2.36
N ALA A 182 29.10 -17.65 -1.26
CA ALA A 182 28.11 -18.70 -1.00
C ALA A 182 26.73 -18.11 -0.64
N ALA A 183 26.69 -17.11 0.25
CA ALA A 183 25.46 -16.41 0.62
C ALA A 183 24.83 -15.66 -0.58
N ASP A 184 25.65 -14.95 -1.36
CA ASP A 184 25.23 -14.22 -2.56
C ASP A 184 24.60 -15.11 -3.64
N ASN A 185 24.90 -16.41 -3.66
CA ASN A 185 24.30 -17.34 -4.62
C ASN A 185 23.03 -18.02 -4.05
N LEU A 186 22.92 -18.19 -2.73
CA LEU A 186 21.73 -18.75 -2.10
C LEU A 186 20.50 -17.84 -2.27
N GLY A 187 20.65 -16.54 -2.01
CA GLY A 187 19.53 -15.58 -2.06
C GLY A 187 18.93 -15.36 -3.46
N LYS A 188 19.72 -15.59 -4.53
CA LYS A 188 19.29 -15.45 -5.93
C LYS A 188 18.13 -16.39 -6.31
N GLU A 189 18.13 -17.60 -5.78
CA GLU A 189 17.02 -18.57 -5.97
C GLU A 189 16.04 -18.57 -4.80
N PHE A 190 16.47 -18.19 -3.59
CA PHE A 190 15.62 -18.19 -2.39
C PHE A 190 14.30 -17.40 -2.56
N TYR A 191 14.31 -16.34 -3.38
CA TYR A 191 13.12 -15.53 -3.67
C TYR A 191 12.20 -16.03 -4.79
N LYS A 192 12.54 -17.15 -5.44
CA LYS A 192 11.56 -18.03 -6.12
C LYS A 192 11.13 -19.17 -5.20
N VAL A 193 12.10 -19.75 -4.47
CA VAL A 193 11.89 -20.89 -3.56
C VAL A 193 10.84 -20.53 -2.50
N ILE A 194 10.91 -19.38 -1.83
CA ILE A 194 9.92 -18.97 -0.81
C ILE A 194 8.48 -18.99 -1.33
N LEU A 195 8.21 -18.51 -2.56
CA LEU A 195 6.87 -18.56 -3.16
C LEU A 195 6.50 -19.95 -3.71
N GLN A 196 7.44 -20.89 -3.71
CA GLN A 196 7.27 -22.30 -4.08
C GLN A 196 7.34 -23.26 -2.89
N GLU A 197 7.66 -22.77 -1.68
CA GLU A 197 7.71 -23.51 -0.42
C GLU A 197 6.38 -23.40 0.35
N GLU A 198 6.15 -24.35 1.24
CA GLU A 198 4.98 -24.30 2.14
C GLU A 198 5.24 -23.38 3.35
N PRO A 199 4.24 -22.59 3.80
CA PRO A 199 2.84 -22.57 3.35
C PRO A 199 2.56 -21.62 2.17
N PHE A 200 3.56 -20.89 1.68
CA PHE A 200 3.34 -19.78 0.73
C PHE A 200 2.79 -20.25 -0.63
N LYS A 201 3.23 -21.43 -1.09
CA LYS A 201 2.80 -22.09 -2.32
C LYS A 201 1.31 -22.45 -2.30
N SER A 202 0.83 -23.09 -1.22
CA SER A 202 -0.56 -23.53 -1.09
C SER A 202 -1.51 -22.44 -0.59
N THR A 203 -0.99 -21.35 -0.02
CA THR A 203 -1.83 -20.24 0.45
C THR A 203 -2.52 -19.55 -0.73
N THR A 204 -3.84 -19.41 -0.63
CA THR A 204 -4.69 -18.77 -1.63
C THR A 204 -5.02 -17.31 -1.27
N VAL A 205 -5.32 -16.48 -2.25
CA VAL A 205 -5.66 -15.05 -2.04
C VAL A 205 -6.84 -14.87 -1.07
N LYS A 206 -7.78 -15.84 -1.00
CA LYS A 206 -8.93 -15.87 -0.08
C LYS A 206 -8.57 -15.71 1.39
N SER A 207 -7.38 -16.17 1.82
CA SER A 207 -6.94 -16.08 3.23
C SER A 207 -6.30 -14.74 3.59
N ILE A 208 -5.67 -14.05 2.64
CA ILE A 208 -4.92 -12.80 2.89
C ILE A 208 -5.70 -11.53 2.54
N VAL A 209 -6.64 -11.59 1.59
CA VAL A 209 -7.40 -10.42 1.10
C VAL A 209 -8.22 -9.72 2.19
N LYS A 210 -8.70 -10.46 3.21
CA LYS A 210 -9.42 -9.89 4.35
C LYS A 210 -8.51 -9.42 5.49
N SER A 211 -7.25 -9.86 5.49
CA SER A 211 -6.32 -9.71 6.61
C SER A 211 -5.52 -8.41 6.52
N TYR A 212 -5.14 -7.99 5.31
CA TYR A 212 -4.27 -6.82 5.09
C TYR A 212 -5.00 -5.72 4.32
N ARG A 213 -5.49 -4.73 5.07
CA ARG A 213 -6.33 -3.60 4.61
C ARG A 213 -7.73 -4.01 4.15
N TRP A 214 -8.55 -4.46 5.10
CA TRP A 214 -9.98 -4.22 4.96
C TRP A 214 -10.23 -2.70 4.84
N ALA A 215 -10.68 -2.31 3.66
CA ALA A 215 -11.36 -1.06 3.38
C ALA A 215 -12.52 -1.45 2.47
N PRO A 216 -13.74 -0.94 2.68
CA PRO A 216 -14.90 -1.42 1.95
C PRO A 216 -14.70 -1.14 0.46
N PHE A 217 -14.95 -2.17 -0.34
CA PHE A 217 -15.08 -2.04 -1.78
C PHE A 217 -16.37 -1.24 -2.02
N ILE A 218 -16.24 0.06 -2.33
CA ILE A 218 -17.39 0.94 -2.63
C ILE A 218 -17.32 1.29 -4.13
N PRO A 219 -18.05 0.57 -4.99
CA PRO A 219 -18.13 0.91 -6.40
C PRO A 219 -19.05 2.12 -6.61
N VAL A 220 -18.79 2.86 -7.69
CA VAL A 220 -19.72 3.84 -8.26
C VAL A 220 -20.25 3.31 -9.60
N ALA A 221 -21.41 3.78 -10.03
CA ALA A 221 -21.95 3.48 -11.36
C ALA A 221 -21.41 4.46 -12.42
N THR A 222 -21.56 4.14 -13.70
CA THR A 222 -21.11 4.99 -14.83
C THR A 222 -21.89 6.31 -14.95
N ASP A 223 -23.10 6.39 -14.38
CA ASP A 223 -23.94 7.58 -14.26
C ASP A 223 -23.75 8.33 -12.92
N SER A 224 -22.99 7.77 -11.97
CA SER A 224 -22.64 8.45 -10.71
C SER A 224 -21.88 9.75 -10.95
N SER A 225 -21.96 10.68 -9.99
CA SER A 225 -21.20 11.94 -10.07
C SER A 225 -19.70 11.73 -9.83
N MET A 226 -18.87 12.52 -10.50
CA MET A 226 -17.44 12.60 -10.19
C MET A 226 -17.17 13.12 -8.77
N LEU A 227 -18.04 13.98 -8.21
CA LEU A 227 -17.95 14.40 -6.81
C LEU A 227 -17.96 13.20 -5.85
N SER A 228 -18.78 12.18 -6.11
CA SER A 228 -18.79 10.92 -5.33
C SER A 228 -17.42 10.25 -5.34
N VAL A 229 -16.75 10.18 -6.50
CA VAL A 229 -15.39 9.62 -6.63
C VAL A 229 -14.35 10.48 -5.91
N LEU A 230 -14.41 11.80 -6.07
CA LEU A 230 -13.47 12.72 -5.42
C LEU A 230 -13.57 12.64 -3.88
N LEU A 231 -14.78 12.57 -3.33
CA LEU A 231 -15.01 12.42 -1.89
C LEU A 231 -14.57 11.04 -1.36
N LEU A 232 -14.84 9.96 -2.10
CA LEU A 232 -14.39 8.61 -1.73
C LEU A 232 -12.84 8.54 -1.65
N LEU A 233 -12.15 9.14 -2.62
CA LEU A 233 -10.68 9.20 -2.66
C LEU A 233 -10.08 10.15 -1.61
N SER A 234 -10.77 11.24 -1.26
CA SER A 234 -10.35 12.25 -0.28
C SER A 234 -10.84 11.95 1.14
N LYS A 235 -12.04 12.42 1.52
CA LYS A 235 -12.64 12.30 2.85
C LYS A 235 -12.61 10.86 3.36
N TYR A 236 -13.11 9.92 2.56
CA TYR A 236 -13.21 8.50 2.94
C TYR A 236 -11.93 7.70 2.68
N ARG A 237 -10.85 8.39 2.31
CA ARG A 237 -9.47 7.90 2.27
C ARG A 237 -9.19 6.74 1.32
N LEU A 238 -10.13 6.31 0.48
CA LEU A 238 -9.92 5.21 -0.48
C LEU A 238 -8.76 5.55 -1.44
N ARG A 239 -8.03 4.51 -1.86
CA ARG A 239 -6.88 4.66 -2.79
C ARG A 239 -7.31 4.60 -4.25
N ASN A 240 -8.43 3.95 -4.49
CA ASN A 240 -9.07 3.69 -5.77
C ASN A 240 -10.59 3.61 -5.55
N VAL A 241 -11.34 3.75 -6.64
CA VAL A 241 -12.80 3.60 -6.68
C VAL A 241 -13.13 2.71 -7.90
N PRO A 242 -13.70 1.51 -7.69
CA PRO A 242 -14.20 0.66 -8.77
C PRO A 242 -15.39 1.33 -9.45
N VAL A 243 -15.56 1.09 -10.76
CA VAL A 243 -16.71 1.56 -11.53
C VAL A 243 -17.44 0.36 -12.14
N ILE A 244 -18.74 0.29 -11.92
CA ILE A 244 -19.67 -0.70 -12.50
C ILE A 244 -20.66 0.00 -13.44
N GLU A 245 -21.45 -0.74 -14.21
CA GLU A 245 -22.58 -0.17 -14.97
C GLU A 245 -23.89 -0.43 -14.23
N PRO A 246 -24.92 0.44 -14.33
CA PRO A 246 -26.24 0.17 -13.77
C PRO A 246 -26.79 -1.20 -14.23
N GLY A 247 -27.08 -2.07 -13.27
CA GLY A 247 -27.56 -3.44 -13.52
C GLY A 247 -26.49 -4.49 -13.86
N ASN A 248 -25.21 -4.11 -13.94
CA ASN A 248 -24.08 -5.01 -14.19
C ASN A 248 -23.18 -5.06 -12.94
N PRO A 249 -22.94 -6.24 -12.31
CA PRO A 249 -22.04 -6.35 -11.15
C PRO A 249 -20.56 -6.19 -11.51
N GLU A 250 -20.18 -6.31 -12.79
CA GLU A 250 -18.78 -6.40 -13.22
C GLU A 250 -18.05 -5.05 -13.21
N ILE A 251 -16.78 -5.07 -12.82
CA ILE A 251 -15.94 -3.87 -12.73
C ILE A 251 -15.46 -3.47 -14.13
N LYS A 252 -16.09 -2.43 -14.68
CA LYS A 252 -15.74 -1.85 -15.99
C LYS A 252 -14.46 -1.00 -15.93
N ASN A 253 -14.30 -0.18 -14.90
CA ASN A 253 -13.19 0.78 -14.79
C ASN A 253 -12.71 0.93 -13.34
N TYR A 254 -11.54 1.54 -13.14
CA TYR A 254 -10.86 1.59 -11.84
C TYR A 254 -10.12 2.91 -11.63
N ILE A 255 -10.80 3.89 -11.00
CA ILE A 255 -10.30 5.25 -10.87
C ILE A 255 -9.35 5.34 -9.67
N THR A 256 -8.15 5.89 -9.86
CA THR A 256 -7.15 6.05 -8.79
C THR A 256 -6.89 7.52 -8.47
N GLN A 257 -6.37 7.81 -7.27
CA GLN A 257 -5.94 9.17 -6.90
C GLN A 257 -4.96 9.77 -7.93
N SER A 258 -4.03 8.95 -8.44
CA SER A 258 -3.04 9.37 -9.43
C SER A 258 -3.68 9.72 -10.78
N ALA A 259 -4.69 8.98 -11.21
CA ALA A 259 -5.45 9.27 -12.43
C ALA A 259 -6.27 10.57 -12.29
N VAL A 260 -6.88 10.81 -11.12
CA VAL A 260 -7.61 12.06 -10.85
C VAL A 260 -6.66 13.27 -10.87
N VAL A 261 -5.50 13.20 -10.24
CA VAL A 261 -4.53 14.31 -10.25
C VAL A 261 -3.92 14.52 -11.65
N GLY A 262 -3.77 13.47 -12.46
CA GLY A 262 -3.44 13.60 -13.88
C GLY A 262 -4.55 14.27 -14.71
N GLY A 263 -5.81 13.94 -14.44
CA GLY A 263 -6.97 14.61 -15.06
C GLY A 263 -7.10 16.09 -14.67
N LEU A 264 -6.73 16.44 -13.42
CA LEU A 264 -6.61 17.83 -12.96
C LEU A 264 -5.46 18.57 -13.67
N GLU A 265 -4.30 17.94 -13.84
CA GLU A 265 -3.18 18.53 -14.61
C GLU A 265 -3.58 18.82 -16.07
N GLY A 266 -4.32 17.89 -16.70
CA GLY A 266 -4.93 18.08 -18.02
C GLY A 266 -6.07 19.12 -18.09
N CYS A 267 -6.41 19.79 -16.98
CA CYS A 267 -7.32 20.94 -16.95
C CYS A 267 -6.61 22.30 -16.96
N LYS A 268 -5.27 22.32 -17.01
CA LYS A 268 -4.46 23.54 -17.22
C LYS A 268 -4.91 24.33 -18.45
N GLY A 269 -4.99 25.66 -18.33
CA GLY A 269 -5.53 26.52 -19.39
C GLY A 269 -7.06 26.63 -19.37
N ARG A 270 -7.71 26.24 -18.26
CA ARG A 270 -9.14 26.48 -17.99
C ARG A 270 -9.26 27.42 -16.80
N ASP A 271 -10.01 28.50 -16.96
CA ASP A 271 -10.14 29.58 -15.96
C ASP A 271 -10.42 29.09 -14.53
N TRP A 272 -11.33 28.12 -14.39
CA TRP A 272 -11.69 27.54 -13.08
C TRP A 272 -10.54 26.79 -12.42
N PHE A 273 -9.69 26.13 -13.20
CA PHE A 273 -8.56 25.36 -12.71
C PHE A 273 -7.40 26.31 -12.41
N ASP A 274 -7.05 27.19 -13.35
CA ASP A 274 -5.92 28.11 -13.21
C ASP A 274 -6.14 29.09 -12.04
N CYS A 275 -7.38 29.53 -11.78
CA CYS A 275 -7.76 30.34 -10.61
C CYS A 275 -7.47 29.69 -9.24
N ILE A 276 -7.40 28.36 -9.18
CA ILE A 276 -7.05 27.59 -7.98
C ILE A 276 -5.57 27.20 -8.03
N ALA A 277 -5.11 26.72 -9.18
CA ALA A 277 -3.75 26.24 -9.41
C ALA A 277 -2.68 27.35 -9.29
N ALA A 278 -3.02 28.61 -9.55
CA ALA A 278 -2.13 29.75 -9.36
C ALA A 278 -1.90 30.12 -7.88
N ARG A 279 -2.73 29.62 -6.94
CA ARG A 279 -2.63 29.97 -5.52
C ARG A 279 -1.47 29.25 -4.83
N PRO A 280 -0.80 29.88 -3.84
CA PRO A 280 0.14 29.20 -2.96
C PRO A 280 -0.52 28.03 -2.23
N ILE A 281 0.24 26.95 -1.98
CA ILE A 281 -0.25 25.81 -1.20
C ILE A 281 -0.70 26.19 0.22
N SER A 282 -0.11 27.24 0.79
CA SER A 282 -0.47 27.81 2.09
C SER A 282 -1.87 28.47 2.14
N ASP A 283 -2.46 28.80 0.99
CA ASP A 283 -3.87 29.24 0.91
C ASP A 283 -4.84 28.07 0.81
N MET A 284 -4.36 26.91 0.36
CA MET A 284 -5.12 25.67 0.39
C MET A 284 -5.07 24.98 1.77
N GLY A 285 -4.38 25.58 2.75
CA GLY A 285 -4.20 25.01 4.09
C GLY A 285 -3.14 23.90 4.16
N LEU A 286 -2.36 23.72 3.09
CA LEU A 286 -1.33 22.69 2.99
C LEU A 286 0.00 23.15 3.65
N PRO A 287 0.72 22.26 4.35
CA PRO A 287 0.36 20.88 4.64
C PRO A 287 -0.71 20.81 5.76
N PHE A 288 -1.60 19.82 5.69
CA PHE A 288 -2.62 19.61 6.74
C PHE A 288 -2.04 19.03 8.05
N MET A 289 -0.82 18.51 7.98
CA MET A 289 0.01 18.10 9.11
C MET A 289 0.95 19.23 9.55
N SER A 290 1.54 19.08 10.72
CA SER A 290 2.52 19.97 11.34
C SER A 290 3.93 19.40 11.12
N SER A 291 4.99 20.21 11.19
CA SER A 291 6.35 19.75 10.88
C SER A 291 6.86 18.65 11.82
N ASN A 292 6.45 18.66 13.09
CA ASN A 292 6.73 17.61 14.06
C ASN A 292 5.89 16.33 13.86
N GLU A 293 4.85 16.34 13.02
CA GLU A 293 4.07 15.16 12.64
C GLU A 293 4.72 14.40 11.46
N VAL A 294 5.84 14.88 10.89
CA VAL A 294 6.52 14.26 9.73
C VAL A 294 7.28 12.99 10.13
N ILE A 295 6.65 11.85 9.86
CA ILE A 295 7.28 10.53 10.01
C ILE A 295 8.31 10.34 8.88
N SER A 296 9.59 10.30 9.25
CA SER A 296 10.76 10.08 8.38
C SER A 296 11.47 8.76 8.72
N ILE A 297 12.50 8.41 7.96
CA ILE A 297 13.43 7.30 8.22
C ILE A 297 14.85 7.79 7.86
N GLN A 298 15.90 7.33 8.57
CA GLN A 298 17.29 7.64 8.17
C GLN A 298 17.68 6.85 6.91
N ASN A 299 18.83 7.16 6.32
CA ASN A 299 19.40 6.44 5.18
C ASN A 299 20.09 5.11 5.58
N ASP A 300 20.69 5.08 6.78
CA ASP A 300 21.35 3.91 7.38
C ASP A 300 20.39 2.97 8.14
N ASP A 301 19.18 3.44 8.48
CA ASP A 301 18.07 2.61 8.98
C ASP A 301 17.80 1.42 8.04
N LEU A 302 17.37 0.28 8.61
CA LEU A 302 16.99 -0.91 7.84
C LEU A 302 15.69 -0.68 7.05
N VAL A 303 15.63 -1.16 5.80
CA VAL A 303 14.43 -0.99 4.95
C VAL A 303 13.18 -1.67 5.54
N LEU A 304 13.35 -2.72 6.34
CA LEU A 304 12.26 -3.35 7.08
C LEU A 304 11.66 -2.42 8.14
N GLU A 305 12.48 -1.62 8.83
CA GLU A 305 11.96 -0.62 9.78
C GLU A 305 11.21 0.48 9.03
N ALA A 306 11.62 0.86 7.81
CA ALA A 306 10.85 1.78 6.97
C ALA A 306 9.44 1.23 6.67
N PHE A 307 9.32 -0.04 6.27
CA PHE A 307 8.00 -0.66 5.98
C PHE A 307 7.16 -0.91 7.23
N LYS A 308 7.78 -1.29 8.35
CA LYS A 308 7.14 -1.40 9.67
C LYS A 308 6.62 -0.04 10.14
N ARG A 309 7.44 1.02 10.08
CA ARG A 309 7.05 2.39 10.41
C ARG A 309 5.94 2.93 9.50
N MET A 310 5.89 2.55 8.22
CA MET A 310 4.74 2.80 7.34
C MET A 310 3.46 2.07 7.80
N ARG A 311 3.55 0.78 8.14
CA ARG A 311 2.43 -0.02 8.66
C ARG A 311 1.88 0.59 9.94
N ASP A 312 2.75 0.87 10.90
CA ASP A 312 2.39 1.24 12.27
C ASP A 312 1.86 2.68 12.36
N ASN A 313 2.37 3.61 11.52
CA ASN A 313 1.84 4.98 11.39
C ASN A 313 0.74 5.11 10.30
N HIS A 314 0.34 4.01 9.66
CA HIS A 314 -0.66 3.95 8.58
C HIS A 314 -0.36 4.84 7.35
N VAL A 315 0.89 5.25 7.14
CA VAL A 315 1.33 6.11 6.03
C VAL A 315 1.73 5.31 4.79
N GLY A 316 1.63 5.92 3.60
CA GLY A 316 1.94 5.26 2.33
C GLY A 316 3.42 5.25 1.94
N GLY A 317 4.30 5.84 2.75
CA GLY A 317 5.72 6.05 2.44
C GLY A 317 6.33 7.17 3.27
N LEU A 318 7.66 7.21 3.31
CA LEU A 318 8.46 8.06 4.18
C LEU A 318 9.50 8.85 3.36
N PRO A 319 9.81 10.10 3.72
CA PRO A 319 11.03 10.76 3.29
C PRO A 319 12.21 10.06 3.96
N VAL A 320 13.25 9.82 3.17
CA VAL A 320 14.55 9.38 3.68
C VAL A 320 15.37 10.62 3.95
N VAL A 321 15.91 10.70 5.15
CA VAL A 321 16.69 11.84 5.62
C VAL A 321 18.08 11.41 6.08
N GLU A 322 19.00 12.35 6.07
CA GLU A 322 20.39 12.17 6.49
C GLU A 322 20.67 13.06 7.70
N GLY A 323 21.06 12.44 8.81
CA GLY A 323 21.63 13.11 9.98
C GLY A 323 20.66 13.97 10.83
N PRO A 324 21.21 14.70 11.83
CA PRO A 324 20.39 15.41 12.81
C PRO A 324 19.51 16.54 12.26
N SER A 325 19.92 17.16 11.14
CA SER A 325 19.17 18.22 10.44
C SER A 325 18.03 17.68 9.57
N LYS A 326 17.83 16.35 9.52
CA LYS A 326 16.83 15.68 8.67
C LYS A 326 16.88 16.13 7.20
N LYS A 327 18.10 16.37 6.68
CA LYS A 327 18.33 16.75 5.28
C LYS A 327 17.73 15.68 4.37
N ILE A 328 16.80 16.04 3.49
CA ILE A 328 16.15 15.03 2.64
C ILE A 328 17.11 14.48 1.57
N VAL A 329 17.22 13.15 1.49
CA VAL A 329 18.08 12.44 0.51
C VAL A 329 17.31 11.46 -0.37
N GLY A 330 16.10 11.05 0.01
CA GLY A 330 15.31 10.11 -0.79
C GLY A 330 13.86 9.91 -0.34
N ASN A 331 13.23 8.83 -0.82
CA ASN A 331 11.88 8.42 -0.46
C ASN A 331 11.75 6.89 -0.57
N VAL A 332 11.13 6.24 0.41
CA VAL A 332 10.63 4.86 0.26
C VAL A 332 9.09 4.89 0.30
N SER A 333 8.45 4.24 -0.66
CA SER A 333 7.00 4.08 -0.72
C SER A 333 6.59 2.64 -0.40
N ILE A 334 5.39 2.45 0.15
CA ILE A 334 4.81 1.11 0.35
C ILE A 334 4.52 0.39 -0.99
N ARG A 335 4.59 1.10 -2.12
CA ARG A 335 4.60 0.53 -3.48
C ARG A 335 5.94 -0.11 -3.87
N ASP A 336 7.03 0.27 -3.21
CA ASP A 336 8.38 -0.13 -3.60
C ASP A 336 8.76 -1.48 -2.95
N ILE A 337 8.03 -1.88 -1.90
CA ILE A 337 8.13 -3.20 -1.24
C ILE A 337 8.03 -4.38 -2.21
N ARG A 338 7.36 -4.21 -3.37
CA ARG A 338 7.33 -5.19 -4.47
C ARG A 338 8.74 -5.57 -4.97
N HIS A 339 9.72 -4.67 -4.84
CA HIS A 339 11.09 -4.95 -5.25
C HIS A 339 11.78 -5.99 -4.37
N LEU A 340 11.29 -6.22 -3.14
CA LEU A 340 11.70 -7.37 -2.33
C LEU A 340 11.17 -8.72 -2.87
N LEU A 341 10.16 -8.73 -3.76
CA LEU A 341 9.74 -9.95 -4.47
C LEU A 341 10.34 -10.05 -5.88
N LEU A 342 10.47 -8.90 -6.56
CA LEU A 342 10.81 -8.83 -7.98
C LEU A 342 12.33 -8.70 -8.25
N LYS A 343 13.17 -8.55 -7.23
CA LYS A 343 14.64 -8.42 -7.35
C LYS A 343 15.33 -9.31 -6.31
N PRO A 344 15.81 -10.52 -6.67
CA PRO A 344 16.38 -11.47 -5.72
C PRO A 344 17.54 -10.90 -4.89
N GLU A 345 18.40 -10.07 -5.48
CA GLU A 345 19.52 -9.38 -4.81
C GLU A 345 19.08 -8.58 -3.57
N LEU A 346 17.94 -7.88 -3.66
CA LEU A 346 17.37 -7.14 -2.53
C LEU A 346 16.79 -8.06 -1.46
N PHE A 347 16.32 -9.25 -1.86
CA PHE A 347 15.73 -10.21 -0.93
C PHE A 347 16.81 -11.01 -0.19
N SER A 348 17.93 -11.36 -0.85
CA SER A 348 19.11 -12.01 -0.25
C SER A 348 19.48 -11.40 1.11
N ASN A 349 19.64 -10.07 1.14
CA ASN A 349 20.20 -9.33 2.27
C ASN A 349 19.13 -8.54 3.06
N PHE A 350 17.84 -8.79 2.84
CA PHE A 350 16.72 -7.94 3.32
C PHE A 350 16.69 -7.60 4.82
N ARG A 351 17.31 -8.42 5.69
CA ARG A 351 17.42 -8.16 7.15
C ARG A 351 18.50 -7.15 7.53
N GLN A 352 19.49 -6.96 6.66
CA GLN A 352 20.64 -6.06 6.85
C GLN A 352 20.64 -4.91 5.83
N LEU A 353 19.79 -5.00 4.81
CA LEU A 353 19.64 -4.03 3.74
C LEU A 353 19.20 -2.66 4.28
N THR A 354 20.05 -1.66 4.13
CA THR A 354 19.75 -0.27 4.49
C THR A 354 18.72 0.34 3.53
N VAL A 355 18.11 1.43 3.96
CA VAL A 355 17.23 2.25 3.12
C VAL A 355 17.99 2.83 1.91
N GLU A 356 19.25 3.23 2.09
CA GLU A 356 20.11 3.75 1.02
C GLU A 356 20.42 2.70 -0.06
N ASP A 357 20.90 1.52 0.35
CA ASP A 357 21.18 0.39 -0.55
C ASP A 357 19.93 -0.03 -1.32
N PHE A 358 18.79 -0.11 -0.63
CA PHE A 358 17.50 -0.42 -1.26
C PHE A 358 17.15 0.60 -2.35
N ILE A 359 17.27 1.91 -2.08
CA ILE A 359 16.99 2.95 -3.07
C ILE A 359 17.98 2.87 -4.24
N SER A 360 19.28 2.72 -3.94
CA SER A 360 20.36 2.64 -4.93
C SER A 360 20.13 1.50 -5.93
N THR A 361 19.86 0.29 -5.44
CA THR A 361 19.56 -0.87 -6.28
C THR A 361 18.21 -0.74 -6.98
N VAL A 362 17.17 -0.19 -6.32
CA VAL A 362 15.85 0.02 -6.94
C VAL A 362 15.95 0.94 -8.17
N VAL A 363 16.72 2.02 -8.08
CA VAL A 363 16.98 2.96 -9.19
C VAL A 363 17.86 2.31 -10.27
N SER A 364 18.99 1.71 -9.88
CA SER A 364 19.98 1.14 -10.81
C SER A 364 19.43 0.02 -11.71
N THR A 365 18.42 -0.71 -11.23
CA THR A 365 17.76 -1.81 -11.97
C THR A 365 16.30 -1.48 -12.33
N GLY A 366 15.99 -0.21 -12.59
CA GLY A 366 14.70 0.25 -13.10
C GLY A 366 14.70 0.47 -14.62
N GLN A 367 13.69 -0.05 -15.33
CA GLN A 367 13.54 0.22 -16.78
C GLN A 367 13.12 1.68 -17.10
N GLU A 368 12.67 2.48 -16.13
CA GLU A 368 12.50 3.94 -16.31
C GLU A 368 13.87 4.66 -16.16
N ILE A 369 14.72 4.50 -17.18
CA ILE A 369 15.98 5.23 -17.35
C ILE A 369 15.73 6.74 -17.19
N GLY A 370 16.50 7.41 -16.32
CA GLY A 370 16.47 8.87 -16.17
C GLY A 370 15.67 9.42 -14.97
N ARG A 371 15.09 8.57 -14.10
CA ARG A 371 14.61 9.04 -12.78
C ARG A 371 15.78 9.35 -11.85
N VAL A 372 16.11 10.64 -11.73
CA VAL A 372 17.07 11.14 -10.74
C VAL A 372 16.59 10.79 -9.32
N THR A 373 17.51 10.30 -8.47
CA THR A 373 17.29 9.90 -7.07
C THR A 373 16.77 11.01 -6.15
N THR A 374 16.81 12.27 -6.61
CA THR A 374 16.31 13.44 -5.89
C THR A 374 14.88 13.22 -5.39
N PRO A 375 14.61 13.37 -4.08
CA PRO A 375 13.25 13.37 -3.58
C PRO A 375 12.46 14.53 -4.21
N ILE A 376 11.18 14.30 -4.50
CA ILE A 376 10.36 15.35 -5.10
C ILE A 376 9.97 16.34 -4.00
N THR A 377 10.50 17.56 -4.10
CA THR A 377 10.34 18.62 -3.10
C THR A 377 9.65 19.87 -3.68
N CYS A 378 9.10 20.69 -2.79
CA CYS A 378 8.58 22.03 -3.04
C CYS A 378 8.82 22.92 -1.81
N LYS A 379 8.57 24.22 -1.94
CA LYS A 379 8.63 25.20 -0.85
C LYS A 379 7.21 25.60 -0.42
N VAL A 380 7.07 26.19 0.77
CA VAL A 380 5.77 26.63 1.33
C VAL A 380 5.04 27.70 0.50
N ASP A 381 5.79 28.47 -0.32
CA ASP A 381 5.30 29.48 -1.26
C ASP A 381 4.93 28.91 -2.65
N SER A 382 5.19 27.63 -2.92
CA SER A 382 4.94 27.01 -4.22
C SER A 382 3.45 26.98 -4.55
N THR A 383 3.10 27.12 -5.84
CA THR A 383 1.70 27.12 -6.27
C THR A 383 1.11 25.71 -6.32
N LEU A 384 -0.19 25.57 -6.07
CA LEU A 384 -0.88 24.28 -6.16
C LEU A 384 -0.71 23.62 -7.54
N GLY A 385 -0.69 24.42 -8.61
CA GLY A 385 -0.43 23.95 -9.98
C GLY A 385 0.95 23.33 -10.16
N SER A 386 2.00 23.93 -9.56
CA SER A 386 3.36 23.37 -9.60
C SER A 386 3.46 22.03 -8.85
N VAL A 387 2.68 21.88 -7.78
CA VAL A 387 2.53 20.62 -7.03
C VAL A 387 1.77 19.58 -7.84
N ILE A 388 0.62 19.92 -8.43
CA ILE A 388 -0.17 19.04 -9.30
C ILE A 388 0.68 18.51 -10.45
N GLN A 389 1.38 19.41 -11.16
CA GLN A 389 2.27 19.05 -12.26
C GLN A 389 3.41 18.14 -11.78
N SER A 390 4.05 18.46 -10.65
CA SER A 390 5.12 17.64 -10.08
C SER A 390 4.66 16.23 -9.70
N LEU A 391 3.46 16.08 -9.13
CA LEU A 391 2.88 14.78 -8.78
C LEU A 391 2.50 13.99 -10.03
N ALA A 392 1.81 14.62 -11.00
CA ALA A 392 1.31 13.99 -12.21
C ALA A 392 2.45 13.61 -13.18
N THR A 393 3.26 14.57 -13.64
CA THR A 393 4.33 14.33 -14.61
C THR A 393 5.38 13.35 -14.07
N LYS A 394 5.75 13.46 -12.79
CA LYS A 394 6.70 12.53 -12.16
C LYS A 394 6.03 11.24 -11.66
N ARG A 395 4.71 11.08 -11.81
CA ARG A 395 3.91 9.90 -11.39
C ARG A 395 4.11 9.48 -9.92
N VAL A 396 4.38 10.44 -9.04
CA VAL A 396 4.63 10.20 -7.60
C VAL A 396 3.38 10.42 -6.75
N HIS A 397 3.29 9.71 -5.63
CA HIS A 397 2.10 9.76 -4.75
C HIS A 397 2.16 10.87 -3.68
N ARG A 398 3.29 11.58 -3.59
CA ARG A 398 3.55 12.65 -2.63
C ARG A 398 4.67 13.57 -3.11
N ILE A 399 4.69 14.77 -2.55
CA ILE A 399 5.75 15.76 -2.64
C ILE A 399 6.08 16.23 -1.21
N TYR A 400 7.34 16.52 -0.94
CA TYR A 400 7.80 16.97 0.37
C TYR A 400 7.92 18.50 0.38
N ILE A 401 7.53 19.12 1.49
CA ILE A 401 7.84 20.53 1.73
C ILE A 401 9.17 20.56 2.47
N VAL A 402 10.10 21.38 1.98
CA VAL A 402 11.41 21.57 2.61
C VAL A 402 11.66 23.02 2.96
N ASP A 403 12.35 23.21 4.07
CA ASP A 403 12.95 24.49 4.46
C ASP A 403 14.43 24.27 4.77
N GLU A 404 15.33 25.04 4.17
CA GLU A 404 16.79 24.84 4.17
C GLU A 404 17.29 23.37 3.99
N ASN A 405 16.49 22.54 3.31
CA ASN A 405 16.62 21.08 3.08
C ASN A 405 16.12 20.14 4.20
N GLU A 406 15.71 20.65 5.38
CA GLU A 406 14.94 19.86 6.36
C GLU A 406 13.52 19.59 5.81
N VAL A 407 12.97 18.40 6.05
CA VAL A 407 11.57 18.07 5.69
C VAL A 407 10.60 18.66 6.72
N THR A 408 9.87 19.70 6.32
CA THR A 408 8.90 20.40 7.16
C THR A 408 7.45 20.01 6.87
N GLY A 409 7.17 19.22 5.82
CA GLY A 409 5.82 18.71 5.55
C GLY A 409 5.73 17.69 4.41
N VAL A 410 4.54 17.11 4.25
CA VAL A 410 4.18 16.20 3.16
C VAL A 410 2.85 16.65 2.54
N ILE A 411 2.76 16.62 1.21
CA ILE A 411 1.49 16.74 0.48
C ILE A 411 1.33 15.48 -0.37
N THR A 412 0.17 14.81 -0.25
CA THR A 412 -0.16 13.62 -1.04
C THR A 412 -1.20 13.92 -2.12
N LEU A 413 -1.40 12.97 -3.04
CA LEU A 413 -2.48 13.03 -4.03
C LEU A 413 -3.86 13.23 -3.38
N ARG A 414 -4.10 12.66 -2.20
CA ARG A 414 -5.33 12.85 -1.43
C ARG A 414 -5.54 14.31 -1.06
N ASP A 415 -4.50 14.94 -0.52
CA ASP A 415 -4.56 16.32 -0.03
C ASP A 415 -4.82 17.30 -1.17
N VAL A 416 -4.24 17.02 -2.35
CA VAL A 416 -4.53 17.73 -3.60
C VAL A 416 -5.98 17.52 -4.08
N ILE A 417 -6.56 16.32 -3.96
CA ILE A 417 -7.97 16.10 -4.33
C ILE A 417 -8.91 16.91 -3.41
N SER A 418 -8.65 16.92 -2.09
CA SER A 418 -9.40 17.71 -1.11
C SER A 418 -9.36 19.22 -1.39
N CYS A 419 -8.38 19.72 -2.14
CA CYS A 419 -8.28 21.13 -2.52
C CYS A 419 -9.43 21.58 -3.44
N PHE A 420 -10.01 20.69 -4.26
CA PHE A 420 -10.98 21.05 -5.30
C PHE A 420 -12.45 20.90 -4.89
N ILE A 421 -12.74 20.28 -3.74
CA ILE A 421 -14.10 19.94 -3.28
C ILE A 421 -14.32 20.26 -1.81
N PHE A 422 -15.57 20.34 -1.40
CA PHE A 422 -16.03 20.06 -0.04
C PHE A 422 -17.17 19.02 -0.13
N GLU A 423 -17.74 18.62 1.00
CA GLU A 423 -18.89 17.71 1.03
C GLU A 423 -20.19 18.49 1.27
N PRO A 424 -21.19 18.44 0.37
CA PRO A 424 -22.52 18.99 0.65
C PRO A 424 -23.19 18.26 1.84
N PRO A 425 -23.98 18.95 2.69
CA PRO A 425 -24.68 18.31 3.79
C PRO A 425 -25.50 17.09 3.34
N ASN A 426 -25.33 15.98 4.06
CA ASN A 426 -25.98 14.69 3.82
C ASN A 426 -25.76 14.11 2.40
N PHE A 427 -24.73 14.53 1.66
CA PHE A 427 -24.53 14.16 0.25
C PHE A 427 -24.61 12.65 0.01
N PHE A 428 -23.93 11.85 0.83
CA PHE A 428 -23.90 10.40 0.66
C PHE A 428 -25.14 9.68 1.18
N ASP A 429 -25.79 10.18 2.24
CA ASP A 429 -27.03 9.62 2.75
C ASP A 429 -28.14 9.78 1.68
N ASN A 430 -28.17 10.94 1.02
CA ASN A 430 -29.02 11.23 -0.13
C ASN A 430 -28.64 10.42 -1.39
N TYR A 431 -27.34 10.09 -1.58
CA TYR A 431 -26.85 9.46 -2.81
C TYR A 431 -27.00 7.92 -2.80
N PHE A 432 -26.73 7.26 -1.67
CA PHE A 432 -26.81 5.81 -1.56
C PHE A 432 -28.09 5.31 -0.86
N GLY A 433 -28.89 6.19 -0.25
CA GLY A 433 -30.13 5.82 0.46
C GLY A 433 -29.90 5.19 1.85
N PHE A 434 -28.64 5.11 2.27
CA PHE A 434 -28.16 4.72 3.59
C PHE A 434 -26.87 5.49 3.85
N SER A 435 -26.44 5.64 5.10
CA SER A 435 -25.21 6.37 5.36
C SER A 435 -23.97 5.59 4.93
N VAL A 436 -22.97 6.27 4.36
CA VAL A 436 -21.64 5.66 4.10
C VAL A 436 -20.98 5.20 5.41
N LYS A 437 -21.43 5.71 6.57
CA LYS A 437 -21.08 5.16 7.89
C LYS A 437 -21.51 3.69 8.04
N GLU A 438 -22.60 3.24 7.41
CA GLU A 438 -23.04 1.83 7.43
C GLU A 438 -22.26 0.92 6.47
N MET A 439 -21.58 1.49 5.46
CA MET A 439 -20.65 0.73 4.60
C MET A 439 -19.26 0.57 5.22
N LEU A 440 -18.90 1.46 6.16
CA LEU A 440 -17.58 1.50 6.80
C LEU A 440 -17.53 0.84 8.19
N ASN A 441 -18.65 0.26 8.67
CA ASN A 441 -18.82 -0.40 9.97
C ASN A 441 -19.32 -1.87 9.84
N LYS A 442 -18.91 -2.61 8.79
CA LYS A 442 -19.44 -3.96 8.46
C LYS A 442 -18.44 -4.92 7.79
#